data_AF-A0A167V9E7-F1
#
_entry.id   AF-A0A167V9E7-F1
#
_cell.length_a   1.000
_cell.length_b   1.000
_cell.length_c   1.000
_cell.angle_alpha   90.00
_cell.angle_beta   90.00
_cell.angle_gamma   90.00
#
_symmetry.space_group_name_H-M   'P 1'
#
loop_
_entity.id
_entity.type
_entity.pdbx_description
1 polymer ?
#
loop_
_entity_poly.entity_id
_entity_poly.type
_entity_poly.pdbx_seq_one_letter_code
_entity_poly.pdbx_strand_id
1 'polypeptide(L)'
;MPWHCPFPKTYDGLDGRYYYHEDPYKWPYFKFGEALKPEDIFGHLHERFNTAPIAIMDKVAWHADVVDLITMSKTLDEFYARLEERKMLRLDELKSAIASADVLDSLSKGNSK
;
A
#
# COMPACT_ATOMS: atom_id res chain seq x y z
N MET A 1 -6.46 -6.05 -9.86
CA MET A 1 -6.82 -7.29 -9.13
C MET A 1 -6.79 -6.94 -7.65
N PRO A 2 -7.88 -7.10 -6.89
CA PRO A 2 -7.85 -6.87 -5.44
C PRO A 2 -6.97 -7.94 -4.80
N TRP A 3 -5.99 -7.54 -3.99
CA TRP A 3 -5.22 -8.49 -3.22
C TRP A 3 -6.17 -9.16 -2.24
N HIS A 4 -6.49 -10.43 -2.47
CA HIS A 4 -7.25 -11.18 -1.48
C HIS A 4 -6.45 -11.22 -0.18
N CYS A 5 -7.12 -10.82 0.90
CA CYS A 5 -6.62 -10.99 2.25
C CYS A 5 -6.33 -12.49 2.44
N PRO A 6 -5.06 -12.91 2.64
CA PRO A 6 -4.68 -14.32 2.54
C PRO A 6 -5.09 -15.16 3.76
N PHE A 7 -6.06 -14.71 4.57
CA PHE A 7 -6.43 -15.34 5.84
C PHE A 7 -7.63 -16.30 5.67
N PRO A 8 -7.42 -17.61 5.47
CA PRO A 8 -8.45 -18.56 5.85
C PRO A 8 -8.58 -18.52 7.38
N LYS A 9 -9.81 -18.37 7.88
CA LYS A 9 -10.10 -18.57 9.30
C LYS A 9 -9.77 -20.03 9.63
N THR A 10 -8.64 -20.29 10.29
CA THR A 10 -8.29 -21.64 10.75
C THR A 10 -8.89 -21.88 12.13
N TYR A 11 -9.55 -23.02 12.29
CA TYR A 11 -10.14 -23.45 13.55
C TYR A 11 -9.09 -24.28 14.29
N ASP A 12 -8.65 -23.84 15.46
CA ASP A 12 -7.91 -24.73 16.36
C ASP A 12 -8.94 -25.60 17.09
N GLY A 13 -9.00 -26.87 16.71
CA GLY A 13 -9.98 -27.84 17.23
C GLY A 13 -9.82 -28.16 18.71
N LEU A 14 -8.80 -27.61 19.40
CA LEU A 14 -8.49 -27.93 20.80
C LEU A 14 -9.16 -27.01 21.82
N ASP A 15 -9.53 -25.77 21.46
CA ASP A 15 -10.11 -24.82 22.42
C ASP A 15 -11.27 -23.96 21.88
N GLY A 16 -11.64 -24.16 20.61
CA GLY A 16 -12.75 -23.45 19.99
C GLY A 16 -12.51 -21.96 19.74
N ARG A 17 -11.25 -21.51 19.76
CA ARG A 17 -10.87 -20.12 19.44
C ARG A 17 -10.29 -20.03 18.03
N TYR A 18 -10.66 -18.94 17.34
CA TYR A 18 -10.00 -18.54 16.10
C TYR A 18 -8.66 -17.90 16.46
N TYR A 19 -7.55 -18.56 16.14
CA TYR A 19 -6.21 -17.99 16.30
C TYR A 19 -5.67 -17.46 14.97
N TYR A 20 -5.04 -16.29 15.02
CA TYR A 20 -4.12 -15.84 13.99
C TYR A 20 -2.76 -16.49 14.29
N HIS A 21 -2.30 -17.43 13.48
CA HIS A 21 -0.88 -17.81 13.47
C HIS A 21 -0.04 -16.55 13.21
N GLU A 22 1.20 -16.51 13.72
CA GLU A 22 2.15 -15.39 13.57
C GLU A 22 2.13 -14.80 12.16
N ASP A 23 1.32 -13.75 12.00
CA ASP A 23 0.97 -13.19 10.70
C ASP A 23 2.04 -12.16 10.32
N PRO A 24 2.84 -12.41 9.27
CA PRO A 24 3.85 -11.45 8.84
C PRO A 24 3.24 -10.13 8.35
N TYR A 25 1.92 -10.08 8.10
CA TYR A 25 1.18 -8.90 7.67
C TYR A 25 0.29 -8.30 8.77
N LYS A 26 0.51 -8.66 10.04
CA LYS A 26 -0.14 -8.00 11.17
C LYS A 26 0.16 -6.51 11.14
N TRP A 27 -0.85 -5.69 11.39
CA TRP A 27 -0.75 -4.23 11.37
C TRP A 27 -1.67 -3.62 12.44
N PRO A 28 -1.40 -2.39 12.92
CA PRO A 28 -2.10 -1.81 14.07
C PRO A 28 -3.46 -1.19 13.69
N TYR A 29 -4.35 -1.95 13.05
CA TYR A 29 -5.69 -1.48 12.62
C TYR A 29 -6.52 -0.89 13.77
N PHE A 30 -6.35 -1.42 14.98
CA PHE A 30 -7.05 -0.98 16.19
C PHE A 30 -6.60 0.39 16.72
N LYS A 31 -5.56 1.00 16.15
CA LYS A 31 -4.98 2.26 16.64
C LYS A 31 -5.99 3.41 16.69
N PHE A 32 -6.93 3.44 15.76
CA PHE A 32 -7.99 4.45 15.68
C PHE A 32 -9.35 3.91 16.13
N GLY A 33 -9.36 2.95 17.06
CA GLY A 33 -10.57 2.30 17.55
C GLY A 33 -11.16 1.32 16.54
N GLU A 34 -12.48 1.38 16.34
CA GLU A 34 -13.23 0.47 15.45
C GLU A 34 -13.28 0.93 13.97
N ALA A 35 -12.57 2.02 13.64
CA ALA A 35 -12.65 2.65 12.31
C ALA A 35 -11.95 1.83 11.21
N LEU A 36 -11.00 0.95 11.56
CA LEU A 36 -10.29 0.08 10.62
C LEU A 36 -10.40 -1.37 11.07
N LYS A 37 -10.42 -2.27 10.09
CA LYS A 37 -10.50 -3.73 10.25
C LYS A 37 -9.24 -4.39 9.71
N PRO A 38 -8.88 -5.59 10.18
CA PRO A 38 -7.70 -6.32 9.69
C PRO A 38 -7.65 -6.43 8.16
N GLU A 39 -8.80 -6.63 7.52
CA GLU A 39 -8.91 -6.87 6.09
C GLU A 39 -8.70 -5.60 5.25
N ASP A 40 -8.79 -4.42 5.86
CA ASP A 40 -8.80 -3.14 5.17
C ASP A 40 -7.49 -2.82 4.45
N ILE A 41 -6.37 -3.33 4.95
CA ILE A 41 -5.04 -3.14 4.36
C ILE A 41 -4.96 -3.68 2.93
N PHE A 42 -5.57 -4.83 2.66
CA PHE A 42 -5.61 -5.43 1.31
C PHE A 42 -6.96 -5.22 0.61
N GLY A 43 -7.97 -4.74 1.34
CA GLY A 43 -9.27 -4.32 0.82
C GLY A 43 -9.29 -2.82 0.50
N HIS A 44 -10.09 -2.06 1.26
CA HIS A 44 -10.44 -0.69 0.88
C HIS A 44 -9.25 0.28 0.82
N LEU A 45 -8.23 0.12 1.70
CA LEU A 45 -7.05 0.98 1.68
C LEU A 45 -6.26 0.76 0.40
N HIS A 46 -6.09 -0.50 0.02
CA HIS A 46 -5.43 -0.86 -1.23
C HIS A 46 -6.21 -0.31 -2.42
N GLU A 47 -7.53 -0.51 -2.46
CA GLU A 47 -8.37 -0.04 -3.56
C GLU A 47 -8.35 1.48 -3.71
N ARG A 48 -8.32 2.22 -2.60
CA ARG A 48 -8.36 3.69 -2.64
C ARG A 48 -7.01 4.33 -2.92
N PHE A 49 -5.97 3.88 -2.22
CA PHE A 49 -4.66 4.54 -2.19
C PHE A 49 -3.59 3.82 -3.04
N ASN A 50 -3.82 2.56 -3.38
CA ASN A 50 -2.92 1.77 -4.22
C ASN A 50 -3.53 1.36 -5.57
N THR A 51 -4.51 2.12 -6.08
CA THR A 51 -5.06 1.91 -7.43
C THR A 51 -4.79 3.10 -8.34
N ALA A 52 -4.17 2.77 -9.49
CA ALA A 52 -3.93 3.57 -10.69
C ALA A 52 -3.19 4.91 -10.52
N PRO A 53 -2.27 5.26 -11.45
CA PRO A 53 -1.93 4.54 -12.67
C PRO A 53 -0.93 3.40 -12.47
N ILE A 54 -0.20 3.34 -11.35
CA ILE A 54 0.71 2.22 -11.02
C ILE A 54 0.52 1.82 -9.56
N ALA A 55 0.00 0.62 -9.36
CA ALA A 55 -0.11 0.00 -8.05
C ALA A 55 1.26 -0.53 -7.59
N ILE A 56 1.55 -0.45 -6.30
CA ILE A 56 2.66 -1.20 -5.70
C ILE A 56 2.32 -2.69 -5.85
N MET A 57 3.13 -3.40 -6.64
CA MET A 57 2.94 -4.83 -6.91
C MET A 57 3.52 -5.71 -5.80
N ASP A 58 4.42 -5.18 -4.99
CA ASP A 58 5.00 -5.90 -3.85
C ASP A 58 4.11 -5.71 -2.61
N LYS A 59 3.52 -6.82 -2.14
CA LYS A 59 2.67 -6.83 -0.94
C LYS A 59 3.43 -6.40 0.31
N VAL A 60 4.70 -6.78 0.43
CA VAL A 60 5.53 -6.46 1.60
C VAL A 60 5.84 -4.97 1.59
N ALA A 61 6.18 -4.40 0.43
CA ALA A 61 6.39 -2.97 0.30
C ALA A 61 5.12 -2.15 0.62
N TRP A 62 3.95 -2.60 0.14
CA TRP A 62 2.67 -1.97 0.48
C TRP A 62 2.37 -2.06 1.98
N HIS A 63 2.54 -3.24 2.59
CA HIS A 63 2.31 -3.44 4.01
C HIS A 63 3.23 -2.56 4.87
N ALA A 64 4.52 -2.50 4.54
CA ALA A 64 5.49 -1.65 5.22
C ALA A 64 5.08 -0.17 5.15
N ASP A 65 4.76 0.34 3.96
CA ASP A 65 4.27 1.73 3.78
C ASP A 65 3.04 2.00 4.66
N VAL A 66 2.05 1.09 4.68
CA VAL A 66 0.85 1.26 5.51
C VAL A 66 1.19 1.27 7.00
N VAL A 67 2.03 0.33 7.47
CA VAL A 67 2.45 0.21 8.88
C VAL A 67 3.25 1.42 9.34
N ASP A 68 4.13 1.95 8.50
CA ASP A 68 4.92 3.14 8.81
C ASP A 68 4.00 4.36 8.92
N LEU A 69 3.12 4.57 7.94
CA LEU A 69 2.22 5.73 7.91
C LEU A 69 1.21 5.71 9.06
N ILE A 70 0.61 4.55 9.38
CA ILE A 70 -0.30 4.45 10.52
C ILE A 70 0.45 4.69 11.82
N THR A 71 1.71 4.24 11.94
CA THR A 71 2.53 4.45 13.15
C THR A 71 2.87 5.92 13.34
N MET A 72 3.20 6.64 12.26
CA MET A 72 3.53 8.07 12.28
C MET A 72 2.30 8.97 12.51
N SER A 73 1.10 8.51 12.16
CA SER A 73 -0.12 9.31 12.26
C SER A 73 -0.72 9.32 13.66
N LYS A 74 -1.28 10.45 14.07
CA LYS A 74 -1.99 10.59 15.36
C LYS A 74 -3.49 10.41 15.23
N THR A 75 -4.05 10.71 14.06
CA THR A 75 -5.48 10.57 13.76
C THR A 75 -5.71 9.78 12.48
N LEU A 76 -6.93 9.27 12.31
CA LEU A 76 -7.34 8.56 11.10
C LEU A 76 -7.26 9.46 9.85
N ASP A 77 -7.64 10.74 9.99
CA ASP A 77 -7.57 11.70 8.90
C ASP A 77 -6.13 11.99 8.48
N GLU A 78 -5.20 12.11 9.44
CA GLU A 78 -3.77 12.27 9.14
C GLU A 78 -3.22 11.04 8.42
N PHE A 79 -3.63 9.84 8.83
CA PHE A 79 -3.27 8.60 8.17
C PHE A 79 -3.74 8.56 6.71
N TYR A 80 -5.00 8.91 6.45
CA TYR A 80 -5.52 8.99 5.09
C TYR A 80 -4.83 10.08 4.25
N ALA A 81 -4.55 11.24 4.83
CA ALA A 81 -3.84 12.32 4.15
C ALA A 81 -2.43 11.89 3.72
N ARG A 82 -1.70 11.21 4.60
CA ARG A 82 -0.35 10.68 4.30
C ARG A 82 -0.37 9.58 3.24
N LEU A 83 -1.38 8.70 3.24
CA LEU A 83 -1.55 7.70 2.18
C LEU A 83 -1.81 8.35 0.81
N GLU A 84 -2.62 9.41 0.77
CA GLU A 84 -2.87 10.17 -0.46
C GLU A 84 -1.61 10.90 -0.93
N GLU A 85 -0.86 11.52 -0.02
CA GLU A 85 0.43 12.15 -0.33
C GLU A 85 1.41 11.13 -0.93
N ARG A 86 1.53 9.94 -0.34
CA ARG A 86 2.38 8.87 -0.85
C ARG A 86 1.97 8.39 -2.25
N LYS A 87 0.67 8.36 -2.53
CA LYS A 87 0.14 8.08 -3.88
C LYS A 87 0.52 9.18 -4.87
N MET A 88 0.42 10.45 -4.49
CA MET A 88 0.81 11.59 -5.32
C MET A 88 2.32 11.64 -5.57
N LEU A 89 3.15 11.31 -4.58
CA LEU A 89 4.61 11.26 -4.74
C LEU A 89 5.02 10.22 -5.79
N ARG A 90 4.46 9.01 -5.73
CA ARG A 90 4.69 7.98 -6.76
C ARG A 90 4.29 8.45 -8.15
N LEU A 91 3.16 9.16 -8.25
CA LEU A 91 2.69 9.76 -9.50
C LEU A 91 3.68 10.77 -10.07
N ASP A 92 4.28 11.59 -9.22
CA ASP A 92 5.23 12.61 -9.63
C ASP A 92 6.59 12.03 -10.03
N GLU A 93 7.08 11.03 -9.27
CA GLU A 93 8.27 10.25 -9.61
C GLU A 93 8.11 9.60 -11.00
N LEU A 94 6.94 9.05 -11.31
CA LEU A 94 6.65 8.46 -12.61
C LEU A 94 6.61 9.48 -13.74
N LYS A 95 5.95 10.62 -13.53
CA LYS A 95 5.94 11.71 -14.52
C LYS A 95 7.36 12.19 -14.81
N SER A 96 8.18 12.33 -13.78
CA SER A 96 9.58 12.71 -13.89
C SER A 96 10.42 11.67 -14.63
N ALA A 97 10.21 10.38 -14.35
CA ALA A 97 10.90 9.29 -15.04
C ALA A 97 10.54 9.23 -16.53
N ILE A 98 9.27 9.41 -16.89
CA ILE A 98 8.83 9.44 -18.29
C ILE A 98 9.39 10.67 -19.01
N ALA A 99 9.28 11.86 -18.42
CA ALA A 99 9.80 13.09 -19.02
C ALA A 99 11.33 13.03 -19.25
N SER A 100 12.08 12.44 -18.32
CA SER A 100 13.53 12.27 -18.50
C SER A 100 13.87 11.25 -19.60
N ALA A 101 13.09 10.19 -19.76
CA ALA A 101 13.27 9.23 -20.86
C ALA A 101 13.03 9.87 -22.24
N ASP A 102 12.01 10.72 -22.38
CA ASP A 102 11.71 11.43 -23.62
C ASP A 102 12.85 12.40 -24.03
N VAL A 103 13.46 13.06 -23.04
CA VAL A 103 14.63 13.92 -23.25
C VAL A 103 15.83 13.11 -23.75
N LEU A 104 16.08 11.93 -23.16
CA LEU A 104 17.18 11.04 -23.59
C LEU A 104 16.96 10.51 -25.02
N ASP A 105 15.74 10.12 -25.39
CA ASP A 105 15.40 9.70 -26.75
C ASP A 105 15.62 10.82 -27.78
N SER A 106 15.24 12.05 -27.41
CA SER A 106 15.45 13.24 -28.25
C SER A 106 16.93 13.57 -28.46
N LEU A 107 17.77 13.40 -27.43
CA LEU A 107 19.23 13.59 -27.52
C LEU A 107 19.91 12.48 -28.33
N SER A 108 19.43 11.24 -28.23
CA SER A 108 19.91 10.10 -29.01
C SER A 108 19.70 10.30 -30.52
N LYS A 109 18.52 10.79 -30.92
CA LYS A 109 18.17 11.06 -32.32
C LYS A 109 18.88 12.28 -32.91
N GLY A 110 19.30 13.23 -32.08
CA GLY A 110 19.99 14.45 -32.50
C GLY A 110 21.48 14.30 -32.83
N ASN A 111 22.13 13.22 -32.39
CA ASN A 111 23.58 13.03 -32.52
C ASN A 111 24.02 12.14 -33.71
N SER A 112 23.10 11.76 -34.60
CA SER A 112 23.44 11.11 -35.88
C SER A 112 23.46 12.15 -37.01
N LYS A 113 24.55 12.91 -37.13
CA LYS A 113 24.91 13.66 -38.34
C LYS A 113 26.42 13.78 -38.47
#